data_AF-A0A7Y7J0E7-F1
#
_entry.id   AF-A0A7Y7J0E7-F1
#
_cell.length_a   1.000
_cell.length_b   1.000
_cell.length_c   1.000
_cell.angle_alpha   90.00
_cell.angle_beta   90.00
_cell.angle_gamma   90.00
#
_symmetry.space_group_name_H-M   'P 1'
#
loop_
_entity.id
_entity.type
_entity.pdbx_description
1 polymer ?
#
loop_
_entity_poly.entity_id
_entity_poly.type
_entity_poly.pdbx_seq_one_letter_code
_entity_poly.pdbx_strand_id
1 'polypeptide(L)'
;GFGAALGIVAGAGPAGIHVLSFLGGVLAVAAGAGIARLFDVRSMLMLVFGGLLSTAFFTALLSALKYVADPDRQLPDIVFWLLGSLTQVGWRDLMVAAPPVLGGIAVLTACGRMLDALAMGDDEARTLGVPVGLLRHGVIAVASMLAALTVSVAGMIGWIGLMVPHAARLLAGPRNGLVLPLSACLGGAFLLLCDDLARVLTEQEVPVGLIVDLLSVCLFVGVLRLVRRGWAE
;
A
#
# COMPACT_ATOMS: atom_id res chain seq x y z
N GLY A 1 -8.76 3.11 -5.68
CA GLY A 1 -9.72 2.33 -6.47
C GLY A 1 -11.07 3.02 -6.53
N PHE A 2 -11.99 2.68 -5.60
CA PHE A 2 -13.34 3.23 -5.55
C PHE A 2 -13.40 4.77 -5.61
N GLY A 3 -12.62 5.46 -4.77
CA GLY A 3 -12.62 6.93 -4.74
C GLY A 3 -12.25 7.59 -6.07
N ALA A 4 -11.25 7.06 -6.78
CA ALA A 4 -10.90 7.51 -8.12
C ALA A 4 -12.02 7.28 -9.11
N ALA A 5 -12.60 6.07 -9.11
CA ALA A 5 -13.71 5.76 -10.01
C ALA A 5 -14.91 6.67 -9.78
N LEU A 6 -15.20 7.02 -8.52
CA LEU A 6 -16.25 7.98 -8.18
C LEU A 6 -15.94 9.36 -8.76
N GLY A 7 -14.68 9.81 -8.66
CA GLY A 7 -14.23 11.07 -9.25
C GLY A 7 -14.35 11.09 -10.77
N ILE A 8 -13.98 10.01 -11.45
CA ILE A 8 -14.07 9.87 -12.90
C ILE A 8 -15.53 9.91 -13.37
N VAL A 9 -16.41 9.12 -12.72
CA VAL A 9 -17.85 9.09 -13.06
C VAL A 9 -18.52 10.43 -12.79
N ALA A 10 -18.12 11.12 -11.72
CA ALA A 10 -18.61 12.47 -11.39
C ALA A 10 -18.04 13.58 -12.29
N GLY A 11 -17.13 13.26 -13.22
CA GLY A 11 -16.47 14.26 -14.08
C GLY A 11 -15.55 15.22 -13.32
N ALA A 12 -15.02 14.79 -12.17
CA ALA A 12 -14.07 15.58 -11.40
C ALA A 12 -12.74 15.72 -12.16
N GLY A 13 -12.14 16.90 -12.13
CA GLY A 13 -10.79 17.10 -12.67
C GLY A 13 -9.70 16.33 -11.89
N PRO A 14 -8.44 16.37 -12.34
CA PRO A 14 -7.34 15.59 -11.74
C PRO A 14 -7.19 15.77 -10.22
N ALA A 15 -7.28 17.01 -9.73
CA ALA A 15 -7.24 17.31 -8.31
C ALA A 15 -8.41 16.68 -7.53
N GLY A 16 -9.60 16.65 -8.12
CA GLY A 16 -10.77 16.01 -7.52
C GLY A 16 -10.62 14.49 -7.46
N ILE A 17 -10.02 13.87 -8.49
CA ILE A 17 -9.69 12.45 -8.51
C ILE A 17 -8.68 12.12 -7.40
N HIS A 18 -7.62 12.92 -7.22
CA HIS A 18 -6.64 12.73 -6.14
C HIS A 18 -7.30 12.80 -4.76
N VAL A 19 -8.11 13.84 -4.51
CA VAL A 19 -8.80 14.03 -3.23
C VAL A 19 -9.77 12.89 -2.94
N LEU A 20 -10.62 12.52 -3.91
CA LEU A 20 -11.59 11.42 -3.72
C LEU A 20 -10.89 10.08 -3.56
N SER A 21 -9.77 9.85 -4.25
CA SER A 21 -8.96 8.64 -4.08
C SER A 21 -8.37 8.53 -2.68
N PHE A 22 -7.80 9.62 -2.18
CA PHE A 22 -7.24 9.69 -0.83
C PHE A 22 -8.34 9.48 0.22
N LEU A 23 -9.45 10.21 0.13
CA LEU A 23 -10.58 10.09 1.05
C LEU A 23 -11.19 8.68 1.02
N GLY A 24 -11.32 8.09 -0.18
CA GLY A 24 -11.79 6.72 -0.34
C GLY A 24 -10.86 5.70 0.35
N GLY A 25 -9.55 5.90 0.28
CA GLY A 25 -8.56 5.08 0.98
C GLY A 25 -8.66 5.20 2.51
N VAL A 26 -8.76 6.43 3.03
CA VAL A 26 -8.96 6.69 4.46
C VAL A 26 -10.27 6.08 4.95
N LEU A 27 -11.36 6.26 4.19
CA LEU A 27 -12.66 5.69 4.50
C LEU A 27 -12.63 4.15 4.51
N ALA A 28 -11.91 3.52 3.58
CA ALA A 28 -11.78 2.07 3.54
C ALA A 28 -11.08 1.51 4.79
N VAL A 29 -10.05 2.18 5.26
CA VAL A 29 -9.33 1.79 6.47
C VAL A 29 -10.18 2.06 7.71
N ALA A 30 -10.86 3.20 7.77
CA ALA A 30 -11.79 3.52 8.86
C ALA A 30 -12.94 2.51 8.94
N ALA A 31 -13.51 2.10 7.81
CA ALA A 31 -14.54 1.08 7.73
C ALA A 31 -14.01 -0.27 8.22
N GLY A 32 -12.83 -0.71 7.76
CA GLY A 32 -12.24 -1.98 8.18
C GLY A 32 -11.91 -2.02 9.67
N ALA A 33 -11.31 -0.95 10.18
CA ALA A 33 -11.06 -0.80 11.62
C ALA A 33 -12.37 -0.76 12.41
N GLY A 34 -13.38 -0.03 11.94
CA GLY A 34 -14.72 0.06 12.56
C GLY A 34 -15.43 -1.28 12.64
N ILE A 35 -15.41 -2.06 11.56
CA ILE A 35 -15.94 -3.44 11.53
C ILE A 35 -15.22 -4.30 12.57
N ALA A 36 -13.89 -4.23 12.64
CA ALA A 36 -13.12 -5.00 13.61
C ALA A 36 -13.47 -4.62 15.07
N ARG A 37 -13.89 -3.38 15.34
CA ARG A 37 -14.34 -2.96 16.68
C ARG A 37 -15.66 -3.58 17.11
N LEU A 38 -16.50 -4.01 16.17
CA LEU A 38 -17.78 -4.66 16.48
C LEU A 38 -17.59 -6.08 17.06
N PHE A 39 -16.42 -6.70 16.84
CA PHE A 39 -16.15 -8.12 17.15
C PHE A 39 -15.00 -8.34 18.14
N ASP A 40 -14.69 -7.33 18.96
CA ASP A 40 -13.59 -7.26 19.94
C ASP A 40 -12.17 -7.17 19.33
N VAL A 41 -11.57 -5.98 19.47
CA VAL A 41 -10.34 -5.50 18.79
C VAL A 41 -9.08 -6.24 19.21
N ARG A 42 -9.12 -7.02 20.29
CA ARG A 42 -7.94 -7.70 20.84
C ARG A 42 -7.40 -8.80 19.91
N SER A 43 -8.23 -9.34 19.03
CA SER A 43 -7.80 -10.38 18.10
C SER A 43 -7.25 -9.79 16.81
N MET A 44 -5.97 -10.06 16.51
CA MET A 44 -5.36 -9.76 15.21
C MET A 44 -6.21 -10.31 14.04
N LEU A 45 -6.84 -11.46 14.24
CA LEU A 45 -7.73 -12.06 13.24
C LEU A 45 -8.92 -11.14 12.92
N MET A 46 -9.51 -10.48 13.91
CA MET A 46 -10.66 -9.59 13.68
C MET A 46 -10.28 -8.34 12.89
N LEU A 47 -9.07 -7.81 13.10
CA LEU A 47 -8.54 -6.71 12.28
C LEU A 47 -8.35 -7.14 10.82
N VAL A 48 -7.82 -8.35 10.60
CA VAL A 48 -7.68 -8.92 9.25
C VAL A 48 -9.04 -9.13 8.59
N PHE A 49 -10.02 -9.69 9.32
CA PHE A 49 -11.39 -9.86 8.82
C PHE A 49 -12.06 -8.51 8.51
N GLY A 50 -11.91 -7.50 9.37
CA GLY A 50 -12.42 -6.15 9.11
C GLY A 50 -11.84 -5.55 7.82
N GLY A 51 -10.54 -5.71 7.59
CA GLY A 51 -9.88 -5.31 6.35
C GLY A 51 -10.40 -6.08 5.13
N LEU A 52 -10.60 -7.39 5.25
CA LEU A 52 -11.14 -8.24 4.18
C LEU A 52 -12.57 -7.81 3.78
N LEU A 53 -13.44 -7.59 4.78
CA LEU A 53 -14.82 -7.16 4.56
C LEU A 53 -14.89 -5.76 3.94
N SER A 54 -14.05 -4.82 4.41
CA SER A 54 -13.93 -3.49 3.80
C SER A 54 -13.48 -3.59 2.35
N THR A 55 -12.46 -4.41 2.06
CA THR A 55 -11.97 -4.63 0.69
C THR A 55 -13.08 -5.16 -0.21
N ALA A 56 -13.83 -6.17 0.23
CA ALA A 56 -14.96 -6.73 -0.52
C ALA A 56 -16.05 -5.68 -0.80
N PHE A 57 -16.40 -4.87 0.21
CA PHE A 57 -17.38 -3.80 0.09
C PHE A 57 -16.97 -2.74 -0.94
N PHE A 58 -15.77 -2.18 -0.82
CA PHE A 58 -15.29 -1.17 -1.78
C PHE A 58 -15.04 -1.73 -3.18
N THR A 59 -14.72 -3.02 -3.30
CA THR A 59 -14.64 -3.70 -4.59
C THR A 59 -16.01 -3.82 -5.24
N ALA A 60 -17.05 -4.16 -4.48
CA ALA A 60 -18.43 -4.19 -4.98
C ALA A 60 -18.89 -2.80 -5.44
N LEU A 61 -18.59 -1.75 -4.67
CA LEU A 61 -18.90 -0.37 -5.06
C LEU A 61 -18.13 0.08 -6.31
N LEU A 62 -16.85 -0.28 -6.41
CA LEU A 62 -16.06 -0.04 -7.62
C LEU A 62 -16.68 -0.74 -8.84
N SER A 63 -17.11 -1.98 -8.70
CA SER A 63 -17.79 -2.72 -9.78
C SER A 63 -19.13 -2.09 -10.16
N ALA A 64 -19.90 -1.60 -9.19
CA ALA A 64 -21.15 -0.86 -9.46
C ALA A 64 -20.88 0.43 -10.25
N LEU A 65 -19.81 1.17 -9.94
CA LEU A 65 -19.42 2.35 -10.71
C LEU A 65 -18.98 1.99 -12.13
N LYS A 66 -18.21 0.91 -12.30
CA LYS A 66 -17.83 0.41 -13.64
C LYS A 66 -19.06 0.02 -14.48
N TYR A 67 -20.11 -0.48 -13.85
CA TYR A 67 -21.34 -0.87 -14.53
C TYR A 67 -22.14 0.35 -15.04
N VAL A 68 -22.12 1.46 -14.31
CA VAL A 68 -22.84 2.69 -14.68
C VAL A 68 -21.99 3.63 -15.55
N ALA A 69 -20.67 3.43 -15.57
CA ALA A 69 -19.73 4.26 -16.33
C ALA A 69 -19.96 4.16 -17.85
N ASP A 70 -19.74 5.27 -18.55
CA ASP A 70 -19.71 5.33 -20.00
C ASP A 70 -18.65 4.33 -20.57
N PRO A 71 -19.04 3.36 -21.42
CA PRO A 71 -18.14 2.32 -21.92
C PRO A 71 -17.00 2.83 -22.80
N ASP A 72 -17.18 3.96 -23.48
CA ASP A 72 -16.23 4.47 -24.48
C ASP A 72 -15.25 5.48 -23.87
N ARG A 73 -15.63 6.12 -22.75
CA ARG A 73 -14.81 7.14 -22.10
C ARG A 73 -14.45 6.82 -20.66
N GLN A 74 -15.45 6.68 -19.79
CA GLN A 74 -15.21 6.59 -18.34
C GLN A 74 -14.67 5.21 -17.92
N LEU A 75 -15.15 4.13 -18.54
CA LEU A 75 -14.72 2.79 -18.21
C LEU A 75 -13.23 2.57 -18.53
N PRO A 76 -12.70 2.93 -19.73
CA PRO A 76 -11.28 2.91 -20.01
C PRO A 76 -10.46 3.73 -18.99
N ASP A 77 -10.90 4.95 -18.68
CA ASP A 77 -10.22 5.82 -17.70
C ASP A 77 -10.11 5.15 -16.32
N ILE A 78 -11.19 4.51 -15.85
CA ILE A 78 -11.18 3.74 -14.59
C ILE A 78 -10.20 2.58 -14.68
N VAL A 79 -10.21 1.82 -15.78
CA VAL A 79 -9.34 0.66 -15.95
C VAL A 79 -7.88 1.08 -15.98
N PHE A 80 -7.51 2.10 -16.75
CA PHE A 80 -6.13 2.59 -16.82
C PHE A 80 -5.65 3.17 -15.50
N TRP A 81 -6.51 3.90 -14.77
CA TRP A 81 -6.13 4.42 -13.44
C TRP A 81 -5.85 3.29 -12.44
N LEU A 82 -6.61 2.19 -12.51
CA LEU A 82 -6.41 1.02 -11.65
C LEU A 82 -5.12 0.24 -11.98
N LEU A 83 -4.55 0.40 -13.16
CA LEU A 83 -3.28 -0.23 -13.53
C LEU A 83 -2.05 0.48 -12.96
N GLY A 84 -2.20 1.71 -12.46
CA GLY A 84 -1.12 2.51 -11.89
C GLY A 84 -0.13 3.03 -12.93
N SER A 85 0.14 4.33 -12.90
CA SER A 85 1.09 4.97 -13.83
C SER A 85 1.82 6.12 -13.16
N LEU A 86 3.10 6.28 -13.51
CA LEU A 86 3.91 7.44 -13.15
C LEU A 86 3.97 8.49 -14.27
N THR A 87 3.36 8.23 -15.44
CA THR A 87 3.48 9.11 -16.62
C THR A 87 2.86 10.49 -16.41
N GLN A 88 1.80 10.56 -15.60
CA GLN A 88 1.06 11.81 -15.32
C GLN A 88 1.53 12.53 -14.05
N VAL A 89 2.55 12.02 -13.36
CA VAL A 89 3.01 12.57 -12.07
C VAL A 89 3.94 13.77 -12.31
N GLY A 90 3.55 14.94 -11.83
CA GLY A 90 4.32 16.16 -11.96
C GLY A 90 5.13 16.53 -10.71
N TRP A 91 5.98 17.56 -10.85
CA TRP A 91 6.74 18.13 -9.73
C TRP A 91 5.86 18.63 -8.58
N ARG A 92 4.66 19.16 -8.90
CA ARG A 92 3.70 19.61 -7.89
C ARG A 92 3.21 18.46 -7.02
N ASP A 93 2.86 17.33 -7.64
CA ASP A 93 2.41 16.13 -6.92
C ASP A 93 3.53 15.60 -6.01
N LEU A 94 4.78 15.61 -6.51
CA LEU A 94 5.95 15.22 -5.73
C LEU A 94 6.17 16.15 -4.52
N MET A 95 6.11 17.46 -4.71
CA MET A 95 6.30 18.43 -3.61
C MET A 95 5.22 18.32 -2.52
N VAL A 96 4.00 17.97 -2.91
CA VAL A 96 2.89 17.76 -1.96
C VAL A 96 3.02 16.41 -1.24
N ALA A 97 3.42 15.35 -1.94
CA ALA A 97 3.49 14.01 -1.38
C ALA A 97 4.79 13.74 -0.59
N ALA A 98 5.91 14.35 -0.94
CA ALA A 98 7.21 14.03 -0.34
C ALA A 98 7.29 14.34 1.17
N PRO A 99 6.86 15.50 1.69
CA PRO A 99 6.93 15.79 3.12
C PRO A 99 6.17 14.77 4.01
N PRO A 100 4.89 14.45 3.75
CA PRO A 100 4.18 13.44 4.55
C PRO A 100 4.75 12.03 4.36
N VAL A 101 5.25 11.68 3.17
CA VAL A 101 5.91 10.37 2.94
C VAL A 101 7.19 10.25 3.76
N LEU A 102 8.09 11.23 3.70
CA LEU A 102 9.33 11.22 4.47
C LEU A 102 9.06 11.27 5.98
N GLY A 103 8.10 12.08 6.42
CA GLY A 103 7.66 12.13 7.81
C GLY A 103 7.10 10.79 8.29
N GLY A 104 6.26 10.14 7.49
CA GLY A 104 5.71 8.83 7.80
C GLY A 104 6.78 7.73 7.88
N ILE A 105 7.75 7.73 6.96
CA ILE A 105 8.89 6.80 7.01
C ILE A 105 9.70 7.03 8.29
N ALA A 106 9.97 8.28 8.66
CA ALA A 106 10.71 8.61 9.88
C ALA A 106 9.96 8.14 11.13
N VAL A 107 8.65 8.41 11.23
CA VAL A 107 7.80 7.97 12.35
C VAL A 107 7.78 6.44 12.46
N LEU A 108 7.54 5.73 11.37
CA LEU A 108 7.52 4.26 11.37
C LEU A 108 8.87 3.67 11.75
N THR A 109 9.96 4.26 11.24
CA THR A 109 11.33 3.83 11.57
C THR A 109 11.64 4.05 13.06
N ALA A 110 11.21 5.16 13.64
CA ALA A 110 11.36 5.43 15.07
C ALA A 110 10.58 4.42 15.93
N CYS A 111 9.43 3.94 15.45
CA CYS A 111 8.67 2.86 16.08
C CYS A 111 9.31 1.46 15.92
N GLY A 112 10.41 1.32 15.19
CA GLY A 112 11.02 0.02 14.84
C GLY A 112 11.28 -0.90 16.03
N ARG A 113 11.81 -0.37 17.15
CA ARG A 113 12.05 -1.19 18.37
C ARG A 113 10.75 -1.68 19.02
N MET A 114 9.71 -0.85 19.00
CA MET A 114 8.41 -1.22 19.55
C MET A 114 7.71 -2.26 18.66
N LEU A 115 7.94 -2.19 17.34
CA LEU A 115 7.50 -3.19 16.38
C LEU A 115 8.25 -4.52 16.54
N ASP A 116 9.55 -4.49 16.88
CA ASP A 116 10.32 -5.69 17.22
C ASP A 116 9.74 -6.38 18.47
N ALA A 117 9.39 -5.60 19.50
CA ALA A 117 8.72 -6.14 20.69
C ALA A 117 7.33 -6.71 20.37
N LEU A 118 6.54 -6.02 19.53
CA LEU A 118 5.22 -6.50 19.09
C LEU A 118 5.30 -7.81 18.30
N ALA A 119 6.40 -8.05 17.58
CA ALA A 119 6.62 -9.29 16.85
C ALA A 119 6.89 -10.51 17.75
N MET A 120 7.28 -10.30 19.02
CA MET A 120 7.50 -11.38 19.99
C MET A 120 6.20 -11.89 20.61
N GLY A 121 5.14 -11.09 20.57
CA GLY A 121 3.85 -11.40 21.18
C GLY A 121 3.23 -10.19 21.86
N ASP A 122 1.90 -10.17 21.97
CA ASP A 122 1.17 -9.08 22.62
C ASP A 122 1.47 -9.01 24.13
N ASP A 123 1.68 -10.16 24.78
CA ASP A 123 1.96 -10.22 26.22
C ASP A 123 3.42 -9.85 26.53
N GLU A 124 4.38 -10.33 25.75
CA GLU A 124 5.79 -9.93 25.82
C GLU A 124 5.97 -8.43 25.56
N ALA A 125 5.27 -7.87 24.57
CA ALA A 125 5.33 -6.44 24.31
C ALA A 125 4.81 -5.61 25.49
N ARG A 126 3.74 -6.08 26.17
CA ARG A 126 3.18 -5.42 27.36
C ARG A 126 4.13 -5.46 28.54
N THR A 127 4.84 -6.58 28.78
CA THR A 127 5.82 -6.66 29.87
C THR A 127 7.02 -5.74 29.63
N LEU A 128 7.36 -5.48 28.37
CA LEU A 128 8.37 -4.49 27.96
C LEU A 128 7.86 -3.03 28.00
N GLY A 129 6.63 -2.78 28.48
CA GLY A 129 6.05 -1.45 28.61
C GLY A 129 5.54 -0.85 27.31
N VAL A 130 5.39 -1.65 26.25
CA VAL A 130 4.88 -1.17 24.96
C VAL A 130 3.36 -1.01 25.03
N PRO A 131 2.81 0.17 24.69
CA PRO A 131 1.36 0.37 24.60
C PRO A 131 0.81 -0.28 23.31
N VAL A 132 0.67 -1.61 23.31
CA VAL A 132 0.30 -2.43 22.14
C VAL A 132 -0.89 -1.88 21.36
N GLY A 133 -1.97 -1.50 22.06
CA GLY A 133 -3.16 -0.96 21.42
C GLY A 133 -2.90 0.36 20.68
N LEU A 134 -2.24 1.32 21.34
CA LEU A 134 -1.93 2.62 20.75
C LEU A 134 -0.93 2.50 19.59
N LEU A 135 0.12 1.70 19.77
CA LEU A 135 1.12 1.45 18.74
C LEU A 135 0.49 0.82 17.50
N ARG A 136 -0.33 -0.22 17.67
CA ARG A 136 -0.98 -0.94 16.58
C ARG A 136 -1.86 0.00 15.75
N HIS A 137 -2.73 0.76 16.40
CA HIS A 137 -3.61 1.69 15.70
C HIS A 137 -2.84 2.87 15.07
N GLY A 138 -1.80 3.37 15.75
CA GLY A 138 -0.96 4.44 15.23
C GLY A 138 -0.20 4.01 13.97
N VAL A 139 0.41 2.83 13.99
CA VAL A 139 1.14 2.26 12.83
C VAL A 139 0.18 1.99 11.68
N ILE A 140 -1.00 1.43 11.94
CA ILE A 140 -2.03 1.24 10.91
C ILE A 140 -2.43 2.60 10.32
N ALA A 141 -2.71 3.61 11.15
CA ALA A 141 -3.12 4.92 10.68
C ALA A 141 -2.06 5.58 9.78
N VAL A 142 -0.79 5.57 10.21
CA VAL A 142 0.32 6.15 9.42
C VAL A 142 0.54 5.35 8.13
N ALA A 143 0.63 4.02 8.20
CA ALA A 143 0.86 3.19 7.02
C ALA A 143 -0.29 3.32 6.01
N SER A 144 -1.53 3.35 6.48
CA SER A 144 -2.72 3.56 5.65
C SER A 144 -2.77 4.96 5.04
N MET A 145 -2.38 5.99 5.76
CA MET A 145 -2.29 7.36 5.23
C MET A 145 -1.25 7.43 4.10
N LEU A 146 -0.08 6.82 4.30
CA LEU A 146 0.96 6.76 3.27
C LEU A 146 0.51 5.97 2.03
N ALA A 147 -0.17 4.84 2.23
CA ALA A 147 -0.73 4.04 1.14
C ALA A 147 -1.81 4.83 0.38
N ALA A 148 -2.74 5.48 1.07
CA ALA A 148 -3.79 6.28 0.44
C ALA A 148 -3.22 7.46 -0.36
N LEU A 149 -2.19 8.13 0.18
CA LEU A 149 -1.52 9.25 -0.48
C LEU A 149 -0.78 8.80 -1.74
N THR A 150 0.04 7.76 -1.64
CA THR A 150 0.78 7.24 -2.80
C THR A 150 -0.15 6.71 -3.89
N VAL A 151 -1.22 6.00 -3.51
CA VAL A 151 -2.23 5.50 -4.45
C VAL A 151 -3.03 6.65 -5.09
N SER A 152 -3.28 7.75 -4.38
CA SER A 152 -3.97 8.90 -4.97
C SER A 152 -3.18 9.59 -6.07
N VAL A 153 -1.84 9.48 -6.05
CA VAL A 153 -0.94 10.13 -7.01
C VAL A 153 -0.58 9.17 -8.15
N ALA A 154 -0.13 7.95 -7.82
CA ALA A 154 0.41 7.01 -8.80
C ALA A 154 -0.59 5.94 -9.27
N GLY A 155 -1.81 5.96 -8.73
CA GLY A 155 -2.79 4.88 -8.94
C GLY A 155 -2.46 3.63 -8.12
N MET A 156 -3.09 2.50 -8.47
CA MET A 156 -2.90 1.26 -7.73
C MET A 156 -1.66 0.51 -8.22
N ILE A 157 -0.62 0.48 -7.39
CA ILE A 157 0.61 -0.31 -7.63
C ILE A 157 0.72 -1.36 -6.52
N GLY A 158 0.58 -2.63 -6.91
CA GLY A 158 0.53 -3.76 -6.00
C GLY A 158 1.90 -4.39 -5.71
N TRP A 159 1.90 -5.42 -4.87
CA TRP A 159 2.99 -6.39 -4.64
C TRP A 159 4.35 -5.91 -4.10
N ILE A 160 4.72 -4.64 -4.26
CA ILE A 160 5.96 -4.06 -3.73
C ILE A 160 6.03 -4.27 -2.22
N GLY A 161 4.92 -3.98 -1.52
CA GLY A 161 4.82 -4.12 -0.06
C GLY A 161 4.94 -5.55 0.45
N LEU A 162 4.76 -6.57 -0.41
CA LEU A 162 5.00 -7.96 -0.05
C LEU A 162 6.43 -8.36 -0.39
N MET A 163 6.91 -8.09 -1.60
CA MET A 163 8.24 -8.54 -2.03
C MET A 163 9.38 -7.82 -1.31
N VAL A 164 9.34 -6.49 -1.27
CA VAL A 164 10.48 -5.67 -0.87
C VAL A 164 10.86 -5.83 0.60
N PRO A 165 9.92 -5.84 1.57
CA PRO A 165 10.28 -6.03 2.97
C PRO A 165 10.91 -7.40 3.26
N HIS A 166 10.53 -8.43 2.50
CA HIS A 166 11.14 -9.76 2.62
C HIS A 166 12.58 -9.76 2.07
N ALA A 167 12.81 -9.12 0.92
CA ALA A 167 14.16 -8.93 0.39
C ALA A 167 15.02 -8.10 1.37
N ALA A 168 14.47 -7.03 1.94
CA ALA A 168 15.16 -6.20 2.95
C ALA A 168 15.52 -7.02 4.20
N ARG A 169 14.64 -7.91 4.67
CA ARG A 169 14.93 -8.80 5.82
C ARG A 169 16.03 -9.81 5.52
N LEU A 170 16.12 -10.32 4.29
CA LEU A 170 17.21 -11.21 3.89
C LEU A 170 18.56 -10.48 3.84
N LEU A 171 18.57 -9.18 3.54
CA LEU A 171 19.79 -8.38 3.45
C LEU A 171 20.25 -7.80 4.80
N ALA A 172 19.34 -7.31 5.63
CA ALA A 172 19.65 -6.58 6.87
C ALA A 172 19.24 -7.29 8.17
N GLY A 173 18.61 -8.46 8.07
CA GLY A 173 18.10 -9.23 9.22
C GLY A 173 16.71 -8.78 9.69
N PRO A 174 16.26 -9.27 10.87
CA PRO A 174 14.86 -9.14 11.30
C PRO A 174 14.49 -7.79 11.94
N ARG A 175 15.47 -6.96 12.32
CA ARG A 175 15.27 -5.71 13.08
C ARG A 175 14.47 -4.69 12.26
N ASN A 176 13.25 -4.38 12.70
CA ASN A 176 12.34 -3.48 11.98
C ASN A 176 12.90 -2.06 11.83
N GLY A 177 13.72 -1.60 12.78
CA GLY A 177 14.40 -0.29 12.68
C GLY A 177 15.36 -0.17 11.49
N LEU A 178 15.87 -1.29 10.95
CA LEU A 178 16.71 -1.31 9.74
C LEU A 178 15.89 -1.70 8.50
N VAL A 179 14.95 -2.64 8.66
CA VAL A 179 14.12 -3.13 7.56
C VAL A 179 13.24 -2.04 6.99
N LEU A 180 12.65 -1.16 7.82
CA LEU A 180 11.75 -0.10 7.34
C LEU A 180 12.42 0.90 6.40
N PRO A 181 13.54 1.57 6.78
CA PRO A 181 14.21 2.50 5.88
C PRO A 181 14.81 1.79 4.66
N LEU A 182 15.35 0.58 4.85
CA LEU A 182 15.87 -0.20 3.72
C LEU A 182 14.77 -0.58 2.74
N SER A 183 13.58 -0.97 3.23
CA SER A 183 12.43 -1.29 2.37
C SER A 183 11.94 -0.07 1.60
N ALA A 184 11.97 1.12 2.21
CA ALA A 184 11.60 2.35 1.51
C ALA A 184 12.57 2.64 0.35
N CYS A 185 13.88 2.53 0.59
CA CYS A 185 14.91 2.73 -0.45
C CYS A 185 14.84 1.66 -1.55
N LEU A 186 14.79 0.37 -1.18
CA LEU A 186 14.71 -0.74 -2.13
C LEU A 186 13.41 -0.70 -2.93
N GLY A 187 12.29 -0.31 -2.31
CA GLY A 187 11.00 -0.19 -2.98
C GLY A 187 10.99 0.94 -4.00
N GLY A 188 11.56 2.10 -3.66
CA GLY A 188 11.74 3.20 -4.60
C GLY A 188 12.65 2.82 -5.77
N ALA A 189 13.80 2.21 -5.49
CA ALA A 189 14.73 1.76 -6.53
C ALA A 189 14.10 0.69 -7.45
N PHE A 190 13.37 -0.26 -6.88
CA PHE A 190 12.65 -1.29 -7.64
C PHE A 190 11.55 -0.69 -8.52
N LEU A 191 10.77 0.26 -7.99
CA LEU A 191 9.73 0.93 -8.76
C LEU A 191 10.31 1.72 -9.93
N LEU A 192 11.42 2.44 -9.73
CA LEU A 192 12.12 3.16 -10.81
C LEU A 192 12.63 2.19 -11.88
N LEU A 193 13.21 1.06 -11.49
CA LEU A 193 13.66 0.04 -12.43
C LEU A 193 12.49 -0.54 -13.25
N CYS A 194 11.34 -0.75 -12.64
CA CYS A 194 10.13 -1.18 -13.34
C CYS A 194 9.60 -0.09 -14.30
N ASP A 195 9.66 1.19 -13.91
CA ASP A 195 9.24 2.31 -14.77
C ASP A 195 10.16 2.47 -15.98
N ASP A 196 11.48 2.39 -15.77
CA ASP A 196 12.47 2.43 -16.86
C ASP A 196 12.26 1.26 -17.82
N LEU A 197 12.00 0.05 -17.29
CA LEU A 197 11.69 -1.12 -18.12
C LEU A 197 10.38 -0.92 -18.90
N ALA A 198 9.36 -0.31 -18.30
CA ALA A 198 8.10 0.01 -18.97
C ALA A 198 8.30 0.92 -20.18
N ARG A 199 9.16 1.94 -20.03
CA ARG A 199 9.46 2.92 -21.08
C ARG A 199 10.33 2.36 -22.21
N VAL A 200 11.16 1.36 -21.92
CA VAL A 200 12.06 0.75 -22.93
C VAL A 200 11.36 -0.34 -23.73
N LEU A 201 10.44 -1.10 -23.12
CA LEU A 201 9.85 -2.28 -23.76
C LEU A 201 8.93 -1.99 -24.93
N THR A 202 8.26 -0.83 -24.97
CA THR A 202 7.38 -0.48 -26.09
C THR A 202 7.23 1.02 -26.24
N GLU A 203 6.89 1.47 -27.46
CA GLU A 203 6.65 2.89 -27.77
C GLU A 203 5.31 3.38 -27.19
N GLN A 204 4.41 2.46 -26.84
CA GLN A 204 3.16 2.76 -26.14
C GLN A 204 3.39 2.85 -24.63
N GLU A 205 2.71 3.76 -23.94
CA GLU A 205 2.86 3.88 -22.49
C GLU A 205 2.23 2.69 -21.77
N VAL A 206 3.04 1.70 -21.41
CA VAL A 206 2.61 0.57 -20.57
C VAL A 206 2.51 1.04 -19.11
N PRO A 207 1.38 0.82 -18.43
CA PRO A 207 1.24 1.13 -17.02
C PRO A 207 2.29 0.37 -16.19
N VAL A 208 3.09 1.10 -15.42
CA VAL A 208 4.18 0.53 -14.61
C VAL A 208 3.68 -0.52 -13.61
N GLY A 209 2.44 -0.39 -13.11
CA GLY A 209 1.87 -1.36 -12.17
C GLY A 209 1.77 -2.77 -12.76
N LEU A 210 1.54 -2.90 -14.08
CA LEU A 210 1.54 -4.22 -14.74
C LEU A 210 2.92 -4.90 -14.66
N ILE A 211 3.99 -4.14 -14.88
CA ILE A 211 5.37 -4.65 -14.82
C ILE A 211 5.75 -4.99 -13.39
N VAL A 212 5.40 -4.12 -12.45
CA VAL A 212 5.61 -4.35 -11.02
C VAL A 212 4.94 -5.64 -10.58
N ASP A 213 3.67 -5.85 -10.95
CA ASP A 213 2.91 -7.04 -10.55
C ASP A 213 3.54 -8.32 -11.10
N LEU A 214 3.88 -8.34 -12.39
CA LEU A 214 4.53 -9.50 -13.03
C LEU A 214 5.89 -9.81 -12.41
N LEU A 215 6.76 -8.79 -12.30
CA LEU A 215 8.12 -8.96 -11.82
C LEU A 215 8.14 -9.35 -10.33
N SER A 216 7.30 -8.71 -9.52
CA SER A 216 7.21 -8.99 -8.09
C SER A 216 6.76 -10.42 -7.82
N VAL A 217 5.78 -10.94 -8.57
CA VAL A 217 5.34 -12.33 -8.42
C VAL A 217 6.46 -13.31 -8.77
N CYS A 218 7.14 -13.11 -9.92
CA CYS A 218 8.26 -13.96 -10.33
C CYS A 218 9.40 -13.95 -9.31
N LEU A 219 9.79 -12.77 -8.83
CA LEU A 219 10.84 -12.62 -7.83
C LEU A 219 10.45 -13.22 -6.48
N PHE A 220 9.21 -13.00 -6.04
CA PHE A 220 8.72 -13.50 -4.76
C PHE A 220 8.72 -15.04 -4.72
N VAL A 221 8.33 -15.70 -5.82
CA VAL A 221 8.45 -17.18 -5.94
C VAL A 221 9.90 -17.64 -5.80
N GLY A 222 10.85 -16.90 -6.36
CA GLY A 222 12.29 -17.18 -6.19
C GLY A 222 12.74 -17.02 -4.74
N VAL A 223 12.34 -15.93 -4.08
CA VAL A 223 12.67 -15.62 -2.68
C VAL A 223 12.08 -16.64 -1.71
N LEU A 224 10.86 -17.13 -1.94
CA LEU A 224 10.23 -18.15 -1.08
C LEU A 224 11.07 -19.43 -0.96
N ARG A 225 11.80 -19.81 -2.02
CA ARG A 225 12.71 -20.97 -1.99
C ARG A 225 13.90 -20.74 -1.06
N LEU A 226 14.35 -19.49 -0.92
CA LEU A 226 15.47 -19.10 -0.07
C LEU A 226 15.03 -18.98 1.40
N VAL A 227 13.84 -18.42 1.65
CA VAL A 227 13.29 -18.27 3.01
C VAL A 227 13.07 -19.63 3.67
N ARG A 228 12.65 -20.65 2.92
CA ARG A 228 12.50 -22.03 3.44
C ARG A 228 13.80 -22.64 3.99
N ARG A 229 14.98 -22.16 3.56
CA ARG A 229 16.28 -22.67 4.04
C ARG A 229 16.73 -21.98 5.33
N GLY A 230 16.39 -20.71 5.54
CA GLY A 230 16.82 -19.95 6.72
C GLY A 230 16.00 -20.15 7.99
N TRP A 231 14.92 -20.95 7.97
CA TRP A 231 14.09 -21.29 9.14
C TRP A 231 14.28 -22.75 9.58
N ALA A 232 15.12 -23.51 8.87
CA ALA A 232 15.42 -24.92 9.12
C ALA A 232 16.81 -25.13 9.77
N GLU A 233 17.51 -24.04 10.09
CA GLU A 233 18.75 -24.00 10.87
C GLU A 233 18.54 -23.12 12.11
#